data_AF-A0A1V5RCD0-F1
#
_entry.id   AF-A0A1V5RCD0-F1
#
_cell.length_a   1.000
_cell.length_b   1.000
_cell.length_c   1.000
_cell.angle_alpha   90.00
_cell.angle_beta   90.00
_cell.angle_gamma   90.00
#
_symmetry.space_group_name_H-M   'P 1'
#
loop_
_entity.id
_entity.type
_entity.pdbx_description
1 polymer ?
#
loop_
_entity_poly.entity_id
_entity_poly.type
_entity_poly.pdbx_seq_one_letter_code
_entity_poly.pdbx_strand_id
1 'polypeptide(L)'
;MAEAIRLLIFTDGACAGNPGPGGWAAIMQYGEHEKVLQGGASLTTNNRMELRAAIAAFQALTRPCAAEVYTDSEYLRRGITEWLATWQRNGWRTATRQPVKNQDLWRALQAAMRPHRVTWHWVKGHAGHPLNERADRLAVAALNTLGVTGQPDLDGPAPGLLE
;
A
#
# COMPACT_ATOMS: atom_id res chain seq x y z
N MET A 1 24.55 12.62 -20.53
CA MET A 1 23.09 12.42 -20.70
C MET A 1 22.47 12.67 -19.35
N ALA A 2 21.57 13.64 -19.22
CA ALA A 2 20.86 13.86 -17.96
C ALA A 2 20.01 12.60 -17.68
N GLU A 3 20.27 11.95 -16.56
CA GLU A 3 19.42 10.88 -16.06
C GLU A 3 17.99 11.43 -15.96
N ALA A 4 17.04 10.81 -16.64
CA ALA A 4 15.66 11.26 -16.58
C ALA A 4 15.21 11.16 -15.12
N ILE A 5 14.91 12.29 -14.47
CA ILE A 5 14.51 12.30 -13.06
C ILE A 5 13.21 11.52 -12.92
N ARG A 6 13.29 10.34 -12.30
CA ARG A 6 12.14 9.46 -12.05
C ARG A 6 11.66 9.62 -10.61
N LEU A 7 10.36 9.47 -10.42
CA LEU A 7 9.78 9.36 -9.09
C LEU A 7 9.89 7.89 -8.64
N LEU A 8 10.68 7.65 -7.59
CA LEU A 8 10.77 6.35 -6.94
C LEU A 8 9.85 6.34 -5.71
N ILE A 9 9.12 5.26 -5.51
CA ILE A 9 8.22 5.07 -4.37
C ILE A 9 8.56 3.73 -3.72
N PHE A 10 8.83 3.73 -2.42
CA PHE A 10 9.07 2.52 -1.62
C PHE A 10 7.95 2.40 -0.60
N THR A 11 7.30 1.25 -0.51
CA THR A 11 6.10 1.07 0.33
C THR A 11 6.21 -0.19 1.16
N ASP A 12 5.81 -0.09 2.42
CA ASP A 12 5.75 -1.24 3.31
C ASP A 12 4.59 -1.13 4.32
N GLY A 13 4.15 -2.27 4.85
CA GLY A 13 3.11 -2.42 5.85
C GLY A 13 3.47 -3.48 6.89
N ALA A 14 3.25 -3.15 8.16
CA ALA A 14 3.50 -4.03 9.29
C ALA A 14 2.24 -4.19 10.15
N CYS A 15 2.05 -5.36 10.76
CA CYS A 15 0.92 -5.64 11.64
C CYS A 15 1.33 -6.55 12.80
N ALA A 16 0.93 -6.21 14.02
CA ALA A 16 1.17 -7.01 15.22
C ALA A 16 -0.07 -7.87 15.48
N GLY A 17 -0.04 -9.10 14.95
CA GLY A 17 -1.24 -9.94 14.82
C GLY A 17 -1.99 -9.65 13.52
N ASN A 18 -2.84 -10.59 13.07
CA ASN A 18 -3.53 -10.47 11.77
C ASN A 18 -4.96 -11.04 11.86
N PRO A 19 -5.95 -10.25 12.35
CA PRO A 19 -5.88 -8.81 12.54
C PRO A 19 -5.22 -8.36 13.86
N GLY A 20 -4.76 -7.11 13.90
CA GLY A 20 -4.16 -6.45 15.06
C GLY A 20 -3.77 -5.00 14.77
N PRO A 21 -3.10 -4.28 15.70
CA PRO A 21 -2.55 -2.95 15.41
C PRO A 21 -1.57 -3.03 14.25
N GLY A 22 -1.69 -2.09 13.31
CA GLY A 22 -0.85 -2.05 12.12
C GLY A 22 -0.35 -0.65 11.80
N GLY A 23 0.77 -0.60 11.09
CA GLY A 23 1.40 0.61 10.59
C GLY A 23 1.80 0.45 9.14
N TRP A 24 1.87 1.55 8.43
CA TRP A 24 2.30 1.58 7.04
C TRP A 24 3.21 2.77 6.81
N ALA A 25 4.10 2.66 5.83
CA ALA A 25 4.97 3.75 5.42
C ALA A 25 5.20 3.76 3.91
N ALA A 26 5.39 4.96 3.37
CA ALA A 26 5.86 5.17 2.01
C ALA A 26 6.96 6.23 1.97
N ILE A 27 8.04 5.94 1.24
CA ILE A 27 9.12 6.89 0.94
C ILE A 27 9.03 7.23 -0.54
N MET A 28 8.96 8.51 -0.87
CA MET A 28 8.90 9.02 -2.23
C MET A 28 10.16 9.85 -2.52
N GLN A 29 10.88 9.53 -3.59
CA GLN A 29 12.12 10.20 -3.96
C GLN A 29 12.01 10.77 -5.39
N TYR A 30 12.34 12.04 -5.56
CA TYR A 30 12.37 12.72 -6.85
C TYR A 30 13.59 13.64 -6.93
N GLY A 31 14.63 13.19 -7.64
CA GLY A 31 15.94 13.85 -7.60
C GLY A 31 16.51 13.81 -6.19
N GLU A 32 16.90 14.98 -5.66
CA GLU A 32 17.42 15.12 -4.29
C GLU A 32 16.32 15.22 -3.22
N HIS A 33 15.05 15.36 -3.63
CA HIS A 33 13.95 15.53 -2.71
C HIS A 33 13.41 14.19 -2.25
N GLU A 34 13.22 14.06 -0.94
CA GLU A 34 12.57 12.93 -0.31
C GLU A 34 11.34 13.38 0.47
N LYS A 35 10.26 12.59 0.41
CA LYS A 35 9.08 12.72 1.25
C LYS A 35 8.76 11.39 1.89
N VAL A 36 8.58 11.40 3.22
CA VAL A 36 8.15 10.24 4.00
C VAL A 36 6.70 10.41 4.41
N LEU A 37 5.90 9.37 4.21
CA LEU A 37 4.50 9.26 4.63
C LEU A 37 4.38 8.03 5.54
N GLN A 38 3.57 8.14 6.59
CA GLN A 38 3.29 7.03 7.49
C GLN A 38 1.91 7.19 8.14
N GLY A 39 1.35 6.07 8.58
CA GLY A 39 0.09 6.03 9.31
C GLY A 39 -0.11 4.68 9.99
N GLY A 40 -1.20 4.53 10.71
CA GLY A 40 -1.52 3.28 11.40
C GLY A 40 -3.00 3.18 11.76
N ALA A 41 -3.40 1.97 12.11
CA ALA A 41 -4.75 1.62 12.53
C ALA A 41 -4.70 0.66 13.73
N SER A 42 -5.63 0.80 14.69
CA SER A 42 -5.65 0.00 15.92
C SER A 42 -6.04 -1.45 15.69
N LEU A 43 -6.81 -1.70 14.63
CA LEU A 43 -7.21 -3.03 14.23
C LEU A 43 -7.28 -3.10 12.71
N THR A 44 -6.33 -3.80 12.12
CA THR A 44 -6.17 -3.94 10.66
C THR A 44 -5.47 -5.26 10.33
N THR A 45 -5.01 -5.42 9.08
CA THR A 45 -4.25 -6.59 8.61
C THR A 45 -3.02 -6.13 7.85
N ASN A 46 -2.00 -6.98 7.71
CA ASN A 46 -0.79 -6.64 6.95
C ASN A 46 -1.10 -6.16 5.54
N ASN A 47 -1.91 -6.93 4.81
CA ASN A 47 -2.30 -6.64 3.43
C ASN A 47 -3.00 -5.28 3.28
N ARG A 48 -3.77 -4.83 4.28
CA ARG A 48 -4.41 -3.51 4.26
C ARG A 48 -3.38 -2.41 4.47
N MET A 49 -2.41 -2.61 5.36
CA MET A 49 -1.32 -1.66 5.58
C MET A 49 -0.42 -1.51 4.34
N GLU A 50 -0.08 -2.61 3.68
CA GLU A 50 0.64 -2.60 2.40
C GLU A 50 -0.11 -1.79 1.32
N LEU A 51 -1.43 -2.01 1.20
CA LEU A 51 -2.27 -1.23 0.28
C LEU A 51 -2.34 0.25 0.66
N ARG A 52 -2.49 0.57 1.95
CA ARG A 52 -2.56 1.95 2.45
C ARG A 52 -1.28 2.73 2.14
N ALA A 53 -0.11 2.13 2.29
CA ALA A 53 1.16 2.75 1.90
C ALA A 53 1.17 3.17 0.42
N ALA A 54 0.80 2.26 -0.48
CA ALA A 54 0.74 2.55 -1.90
C ALA A 54 -0.31 3.63 -2.23
N ILE A 55 -1.51 3.54 -1.64
CA ILE A 55 -2.57 4.54 -1.82
C ILE A 55 -2.10 5.93 -1.39
N ALA A 56 -1.52 6.05 -0.20
CA ALA A 56 -1.06 7.32 0.33
C ALA A 56 0.02 7.96 -0.54
N ALA A 57 0.96 7.15 -1.07
CA ALA A 57 1.98 7.63 -1.98
C ALA A 57 1.38 8.24 -3.26
N PHE A 58 0.41 7.57 -3.89
CA PHE A 58 -0.25 8.10 -5.08
C PHE A 58 -1.15 9.31 -4.78
N GLN A 59 -1.86 9.31 -3.65
CA GLN A 59 -2.70 10.46 -3.24
C GLN A 59 -1.88 11.71 -2.91
N ALA A 60 -0.61 11.55 -2.53
CA ALA A 60 0.29 12.68 -2.28
C ALA A 60 0.79 13.36 -3.56
N LEU A 61 0.55 12.78 -4.74
CA LEU A 61 0.96 13.34 -6.03
C LEU A 61 -0.05 14.37 -6.52
N THR A 62 0.45 15.55 -6.89
CA THR A 62 -0.37 16.68 -7.33
C THR A 62 -0.54 16.77 -8.84
N ARG A 63 0.15 15.92 -9.61
CA ARG A 63 0.13 15.89 -11.07
C ARG A 63 0.44 14.49 -11.62
N PRO A 64 -0.02 14.16 -12.84
CA PRO A 64 0.40 12.96 -13.56
C PRO A 64 1.91 12.83 -13.65
N CYS A 65 2.44 11.62 -13.44
CA CYS A 65 3.89 11.35 -13.50
C CYS A 65 4.17 9.90 -13.89
N ALA A 66 5.44 9.62 -14.22
CA ALA A 66 5.96 8.27 -14.29
C ALA A 66 6.54 7.89 -12.91
N ALA A 67 6.05 6.80 -12.32
CA ALA A 67 6.45 6.34 -10.99
C ALA A 67 6.96 4.90 -11.05
N GLU A 68 8.09 4.63 -10.39
CA GLU A 68 8.59 3.28 -10.12
C GLU A 68 8.29 2.94 -8.66
N VAL A 69 7.44 1.94 -8.45
CA VAL A 69 7.02 1.51 -7.12
C VAL A 69 7.74 0.23 -6.75
N TYR A 70 8.41 0.25 -5.61
CA TYR A 70 9.13 -0.87 -5.01
C TYR A 70 8.39 -1.33 -3.77
N THR A 71 8.11 -2.64 -3.74
CA THR A 71 7.43 -3.30 -2.62
C THR A 71 7.85 -4.76 -2.56
N ASP A 72 7.96 -5.32 -1.37
CA ASP A 72 8.12 -6.75 -1.14
C ASP A 72 6.78 -7.48 -0.94
N SER A 73 5.67 -6.73 -0.86
CA SER A 73 4.33 -7.31 -0.71
C SER A 73 3.99 -8.19 -1.91
N GLU A 74 3.94 -9.50 -1.66
CA GLU A 74 3.46 -10.45 -2.65
C GLU A 74 1.96 -10.23 -2.93
N TYR A 75 1.19 -9.81 -1.93
CA TYR A 75 -0.23 -9.52 -2.10
C TYR A 75 -0.47 -8.35 -3.06
N LEU A 76 0.28 -7.27 -2.90
CA LEU A 76 0.21 -6.09 -3.77
C LEU A 76 0.70 -6.42 -5.17
N ARG A 77 1.85 -7.10 -5.28
CA ARG A 77 2.41 -7.58 -6.55
C ARG A 77 1.38 -8.36 -7.34
N ARG A 78 0.86 -9.46 -6.77
CA ARG A 78 -0.08 -10.35 -7.45
C ARG A 78 -1.40 -9.65 -7.73
N GLY A 79 -1.87 -8.81 -6.83
CA GLY A 79 -3.09 -8.04 -7.06
C GLY A 79 -2.98 -7.11 -8.26
N ILE A 80 -1.87 -6.39 -8.40
CA ILE A 80 -1.64 -5.52 -9.55
C ILE A 80 -1.43 -6.33 -10.84
N THR A 81 -0.60 -7.38 -10.82
CA THR A 81 -0.16 -8.06 -12.04
C THR A 81 -1.12 -9.15 -12.53
N GLU A 82 -1.88 -9.79 -11.64
CA GLU A 82 -2.71 -10.95 -11.96
C GLU A 82 -4.22 -10.69 -11.79
N TRP A 83 -4.61 -9.97 -10.73
CA TRP A 83 -6.01 -10.01 -10.29
C TRP A 83 -6.83 -8.78 -10.64
N LEU A 84 -6.27 -7.57 -10.50
CA LEU A 84 -7.00 -6.30 -10.58
C LEU A 84 -7.79 -6.17 -11.89
N ALA A 85 -7.16 -6.45 -13.02
CA ALA A 85 -7.80 -6.38 -14.33
C ALA A 85 -8.99 -7.37 -14.45
N THR A 86 -8.90 -8.54 -13.83
CA THR A 86 -9.97 -9.54 -13.82
C THR A 86 -11.10 -9.14 -12.87
N TRP A 87 -10.76 -8.66 -11.67
CA TRP A 87 -11.77 -8.17 -10.72
C TRP A 87 -12.57 -7.00 -11.28
N GLN A 88 -11.92 -6.06 -11.96
CA GLN A 88 -12.61 -4.96 -12.63
C GLN A 88 -13.61 -5.45 -13.68
N ARG A 89 -13.19 -6.40 -14.54
CA ARG A 89 -14.06 -6.99 -15.57
C ARG A 89 -15.22 -7.77 -14.98
N ASN A 90 -15.01 -8.42 -13.83
CA ASN A 90 -16.02 -9.27 -13.18
C ASN A 90 -16.85 -8.52 -12.12
N GLY A 91 -16.88 -7.18 -12.16
CA GLY A 91 -17.69 -6.38 -11.24
C GLY A 91 -17.28 -6.50 -9.77
N TRP A 92 -15.98 -6.65 -9.52
CA TRP A 92 -15.37 -6.83 -8.19
C TRP A 92 -15.83 -8.09 -7.45
N ARG A 93 -15.94 -9.20 -8.19
CA ARG A 93 -16.24 -10.52 -7.63
C ARG A 93 -15.14 -11.53 -7.95
N THR A 94 -14.93 -12.47 -7.03
CA THR A 94 -14.03 -13.61 -7.21
C THR A 94 -14.64 -14.65 -8.15
N ALA A 95 -13.86 -15.68 -8.52
CA ALA A 95 -14.36 -16.81 -9.31
C ALA A 95 -15.52 -17.55 -8.62
N THR A 96 -15.55 -17.54 -7.29
CA THR A 96 -16.65 -18.11 -6.47
C THR A 96 -17.81 -17.12 -6.24
N ARG A 97 -17.86 -16.01 -7.00
CA ARG A 97 -18.88 -14.94 -6.97
C ARG A 97 -18.97 -14.15 -5.66
N GLN A 98 -18.01 -14.33 -4.76
CA GLN A 98 -17.92 -13.55 -3.52
C GLN A 98 -17.32 -12.17 -3.79
N PRO A 99 -17.63 -11.16 -2.96
CA PRO A 99 -16.93 -9.87 -2.99
C PRO A 99 -15.41 -10.07 -2.87
N VAL A 100 -14.65 -9.23 -3.54
CA VAL A 100 -13.19 -9.24 -3.43
C VAL A 100 -12.78 -8.74 -2.04
N LYS A 101 -11.87 -9.46 -1.38
CA LYS A 101 -11.31 -9.01 -0.09
C LYS A 101 -10.52 -7.71 -0.28
N ASN A 102 -10.68 -6.76 0.64
CA ASN A 102 -10.11 -5.41 0.60
C ASN A 102 -10.52 -4.62 -0.64
N GLN A 103 -11.71 -4.88 -1.18
CA GLN A 103 -12.21 -4.24 -2.40
C GLN A 103 -12.25 -2.71 -2.28
N ASP A 104 -12.51 -2.19 -1.09
CA ASP A 104 -12.49 -0.76 -0.78
C ASP A 104 -11.12 -0.12 -1.07
N LEU A 105 -10.04 -0.75 -0.58
CA LEU A 105 -8.68 -0.28 -0.78
C LEU A 105 -8.19 -0.51 -2.21
N TRP A 106 -8.54 -1.65 -2.83
CA TRP A 106 -8.17 -1.89 -4.23
C TRP A 106 -8.81 -0.86 -5.17
N ARG A 107 -10.08 -0.49 -4.94
CA ARG A 107 -10.74 0.58 -5.70
C ARG A 107 -10.06 1.93 -5.47
N ALA A 108 -9.71 2.25 -4.23
CA ALA A 108 -9.01 3.49 -3.89
C ALA A 108 -7.62 3.56 -4.55
N LEU A 109 -6.84 2.48 -4.48
CA LEU A 109 -5.52 2.37 -5.12
C LEU A 109 -5.63 2.55 -6.64
N GLN A 110 -6.57 1.84 -7.25
CA GLN A 110 -6.81 1.95 -8.69
C GLN A 110 -7.15 3.39 -9.10
N ALA A 111 -8.05 4.05 -8.36
CA ALA A 111 -8.43 5.42 -8.64
C ALA A 111 -7.25 6.40 -8.48
N ALA A 112 -6.44 6.23 -7.43
CA ALA A 112 -5.26 7.06 -7.17
C ALA A 112 -4.16 6.86 -8.22
N MET A 113 -3.96 5.63 -8.72
CA MET A 113 -2.95 5.32 -9.72
C MET A 113 -3.32 5.77 -11.13
N ARG A 114 -4.61 5.84 -11.47
CA ARG A 114 -5.11 6.04 -12.84
C ARG A 114 -4.46 7.21 -13.61
N PRO A 115 -4.14 8.37 -13.01
CA PRO A 115 -3.50 9.48 -13.72
C PRO A 115 -2.02 9.23 -14.08
N HIS A 116 -1.39 8.22 -13.50
CA HIS A 116 0.06 8.02 -13.54
C HIS A 116 0.46 6.86 -14.46
N ARG A 117 1.68 6.92 -14.99
CA ARG A 117 2.34 5.78 -15.62
C ARG A 117 3.11 5.06 -14.53
N VAL A 118 2.65 3.88 -14.13
CA VAL A 118 3.23 3.16 -12.99
C VAL A 118 3.97 1.92 -13.48
N THR A 119 5.22 1.77 -13.04
CA THR A 119 6.01 0.56 -13.17
C THR A 119 6.20 -0.04 -11.79
N TRP A 120 5.93 -1.34 -11.66
CA TRP A 120 6.01 -2.06 -10.39
C TRP A 120 7.26 -2.94 -10.35
N HIS A 121 8.02 -2.79 -9.28
CA HIS A 121 9.24 -3.53 -8.99
C HIS A 121 8.99 -4.33 -7.72
N TRP A 122 8.96 -5.66 -7.86
CA TRP A 122 8.92 -6.53 -6.70
C TRP A 122 10.34 -6.77 -6.20
N VAL A 123 10.56 -6.47 -4.92
CA VAL A 123 11.82 -6.78 -4.25
C VAL A 123 11.63 -8.01 -3.38
N LYS A 124 12.58 -8.95 -3.45
CA LYS A 124 12.47 -10.21 -2.72
C LYS A 124 12.93 -10.02 -1.27
N GLY A 125 12.02 -9.57 -0.40
CA GLY A 125 12.25 -9.42 1.05
C GLY A 125 13.36 -8.41 1.42
N HIS A 126 13.64 -8.29 2.73
CA HIS A 126 14.51 -7.27 3.34
C HIS A 126 16.03 -7.48 3.14
N ALA A 127 16.48 -7.99 2.00
CA ALA A 127 17.93 -8.12 1.75
C ALA A 127 18.31 -7.40 0.45
N GLY A 128 18.81 -6.17 0.57
CA GLY A 128 19.55 -5.50 -0.49
C GLY A 128 18.88 -4.27 -1.10
N HIS A 129 17.81 -3.74 -0.50
CA HIS A 129 17.21 -2.48 -0.93
C HIS A 129 17.05 -1.51 0.26
N PRO A 130 18.04 -0.62 0.51
CA PRO A 130 18.09 0.21 1.72
C PRO A 130 16.83 1.04 1.99
N LEU A 131 16.19 1.55 0.93
CA LEU A 131 14.94 2.32 1.05
C LEU A 131 13.71 1.45 1.35
N ASN A 132 13.66 0.20 0.88
CA ASN A 132 12.59 -0.72 1.27
C ASN A 132 12.75 -1.14 2.73
N GLU A 133 13.98 -1.48 3.15
CA GLU A 133 14.29 -1.76 4.56
C GLU A 133 14.02 -0.55 5.48
N ARG A 134 14.14 0.68 4.97
CA ARG A 134 13.76 1.88 5.71
C ARG A 134 12.24 2.04 5.77
N ALA A 135 11.51 1.72 4.70
CA ALA A 135 10.05 1.72 4.71
C ALA A 135 9.51 0.71 5.74
N ASP A 136 10.08 -0.50 5.82
CA ASP A 136 9.79 -1.51 6.85
C ASP A 136 9.92 -0.92 8.27
N ARG A 137 11.11 -0.38 8.58
CA ARG A 137 11.38 0.23 9.90
C ARG A 137 10.39 1.35 10.24
N LEU A 138 10.00 2.16 9.25
CA LEU A 138 9.01 3.21 9.43
C LEU A 138 7.60 2.64 9.64
N ALA A 139 7.21 1.58 8.93
CA ALA A 139 5.92 0.91 9.12
C ALA A 139 5.83 0.29 10.52
N VAL A 140 6.89 -0.36 11.00
CA VAL A 140 6.99 -0.88 12.37
C VAL A 140 6.95 0.25 13.40
N ALA A 141 7.65 1.37 13.16
CA ALA A 141 7.58 2.53 14.05
C ALA A 141 6.15 3.11 14.11
N ALA A 142 5.49 3.22 12.95
CA ALA A 142 4.12 3.69 12.84
C ALA A 142 3.13 2.75 13.53
N LEU A 143 3.32 1.44 13.43
CA LEU A 143 2.52 0.45 14.17
C LEU A 143 2.55 0.74 15.67
N ASN A 144 3.76 0.90 16.22
CA ASN A 144 3.98 1.08 17.66
C ASN A 144 3.49 2.44 18.19
N THR A 145 3.35 3.45 17.33
CA THR A 145 3.05 4.84 17.74
C THR A 145 1.68 5.33 17.29
N LEU A 146 1.33 5.07 16.03
CA LEU A 146 0.09 5.48 15.37
C LEU A 146 -0.92 4.34 15.29
N GLY A 147 -0.44 3.10 15.13
CA GLY A 147 -1.27 1.92 15.03
C GLY A 147 -2.11 1.74 16.29
N VAL A 148 -1.48 1.67 17.46
CA VAL A 148 -2.14 1.41 18.75
C VAL A 148 -3.34 2.34 19.04
N THR A 149 -3.29 3.60 18.61
CA THR A 149 -4.33 4.61 18.87
C THR A 149 -5.13 5.01 17.63
N GLY A 150 -4.82 4.45 16.46
CA GLY A 150 -5.47 4.76 15.20
C GLY A 150 -6.89 4.25 15.12
N GLN A 151 -7.67 4.76 14.16
CA GLN A 151 -9.00 4.20 13.89
C GLN A 151 -8.86 2.78 13.32
N PRO A 152 -9.79 1.85 13.62
CA PRO A 152 -9.83 0.54 12.98
C PRO A 152 -9.91 0.64 11.45
N ASP A 153 -9.25 -0.27 10.76
CA ASP A 153 -9.22 -0.36 9.30
C ASP A 153 -9.35 -1.80 8.85
N LEU A 154 -10.58 -2.30 8.83
CA LEU A 154 -10.95 -3.66 8.41
C LEU A 154 -11.78 -3.65 7.13
N ASP A 155 -11.80 -4.79 6.46
CA ASP A 155 -12.68 -5.04 5.32
C ASP A 155 -14.07 -5.42 5.83
N GLY A 156 -15.10 -4.66 5.41
CA GLY A 156 -16.46 -4.79 5.94
C GLY A 156 -16.67 -4.06 7.28
N PRO A 157 -17.89 -4.13 7.85
CA PRO A 157 -18.18 -3.51 9.13
C PRO A 157 -17.30 -4.09 10.24
N ALA A 158 -16.86 -3.24 11.17
CA ALA A 158 -16.12 -3.68 12.35
C ALA A 158 -16.93 -4.77 13.09
N PRO A 159 -16.32 -5.89 13.53
CA PRO A 159 -17.02 -6.87 14.33
C PRO A 159 -17.54 -6.19 15.60
N GLY A 160 -18.86 -6.04 15.75
CA GLY A 160 -19.49 -5.51 16.96
C GLY A 160 -20.27 -4.17 16.86
N LEU A 161 -20.66 -3.72 15.66
CA LEU A 161 -21.66 -2.64 15.49
C LEU A 161 -22.92 -3.17 14.78
N LEU A 162 -23.47 -4.25 15.31
CA LEU A 162 -24.90 -4.55 15.16
C LEU A 162 -25.52 -4.17 16.50
N GLU A 163 -26.33 -3.11 16.49
CA GLU A 163 -27.28 -2.82 17.58
C GLU A 163 -28.24 -4.00 17.79
#